data_AF-A0A533SFW6-F1
#
_entry.id   AF-A0A533SFW6-F1
#
_cell.length_a   1.000
_cell.length_b   1.000
_cell.length_c   1.000
_cell.angle_alpha   90.00
_cell.angle_beta   90.00
_cell.angle_gamma   90.00
#
_symmetry.space_group_name_H-M   'P 1'
#
loop_
_entity.id
_entity.type
_entity.pdbx_description
1 polymer ?
#
loop_
_entity_poly.entity_id
_entity_poly.type
_entity_poly.pdbx_seq_one_letter_code
_entity_poly.pdbx_strand_id
1 'polypeptide(L)'
;MKGIPRGRYTKEFRQEAVKLVMDEGLSWGEAARRLSLPTSTLANWVKAAKAGRLGEVGKNYRPLTEIEMELARTKKELAEVKMERDILKKAAAYFARESLHGTRR
;
A
#
# COMPACT_ATOMS: atom_id res chain seq x y z
N MET A 1 0.01 13.18 -3.71
CA MET A 1 1.00 12.92 -2.64
C MET A 1 1.84 11.72 -3.06
N LYS A 2 3.15 11.87 -3.25
CA LYS A 2 4.04 10.70 -3.49
C LYS A 2 4.02 9.83 -2.23
N GLY A 3 3.56 8.59 -2.35
CA GLY A 3 3.50 7.66 -1.23
C GLY A 3 4.91 7.46 -0.67
N ILE A 4 5.08 7.70 0.62
CA ILE A 4 6.36 7.48 1.30
C ILE A 4 6.67 5.98 1.21
N PRO A 5 7.85 5.57 0.73
CA PRO A 5 8.24 4.16 0.67
C PRO A 5 8.05 3.51 2.05
N ARG A 6 7.30 2.40 2.08
CA ARG A 6 7.13 1.60 3.31
C ARG A 6 8.53 1.18 3.77
N GLY A 7 8.84 1.29 5.06
CA GLY A 7 10.10 0.77 5.63
C GLY A 7 11.28 1.73 5.81
N ARG A 8 11.10 3.05 5.67
CA ARG A 8 12.20 4.02 5.84
C ARG A 8 12.57 4.38 7.30
N TYR A 9 11.72 4.02 8.27
CA TYR A 9 11.83 4.52 9.63
C TYR A 9 12.58 3.56 10.55
N THR A 10 13.71 4.02 11.07
CA THR A 10 14.53 3.27 12.03
C THR A 10 13.74 2.97 13.32
N LYS A 11 14.22 2.01 14.11
CA LYS A 11 13.56 1.64 15.37
C LYS A 11 13.61 2.81 16.35
N GLU A 12 14.75 3.50 16.38
CA GLU A 12 15.06 4.64 17.24
C GLU A 12 14.11 5.80 16.91
N PHE A 13 13.96 6.12 15.62
CA PHE A 13 13.04 7.15 15.18
C PHE A 13 11.59 6.85 15.56
N ARG A 14 11.17 5.58 15.48
CA ARG A 14 9.83 5.17 15.91
C ARG A 14 9.64 5.31 17.42
N GLN A 15 10.67 5.03 18.20
CA GLN A 15 10.64 5.21 19.66
C GLN A 15 10.53 6.69 20.02
N GLU A 16 11.36 7.55 19.45
CA GLU A 16 11.31 9.00 19.66
C GLU A 16 9.94 9.58 19.27
N ALA A 17 9.42 9.17 18.11
CA ALA A 17 8.10 9.61 17.65
C ALA A 17 6.97 9.24 18.62
N VAL A 18 7.04 8.05 19.22
CA VAL A 18 6.07 7.61 20.24
C VAL A 18 6.23 8.38 21.55
N LYS A 19 7.47 8.67 21.98
CA LYS A 19 7.74 9.46 23.20
C LYS A 19 7.12 10.87 23.14
N LEU A 20 7.19 11.54 21.98
CA LEU A 20 6.53 12.85 21.80
C LEU A 20 5.03 12.81 22.15
N VAL A 21 4.37 11.69 21.87
CA VAL A 21 2.93 11.54 22.14
C VAL A 21 2.67 11.04 23.56
N MET A 22 3.44 10.05 24.03
CA MET A 22 3.16 9.37 25.29
C MET A 22 3.75 10.09 26.51
N ASP A 23 4.93 10.68 26.37
CA ASP A 23 5.68 11.28 27.47
C ASP A 23 5.49 12.80 27.47
N GLU A 24 5.57 13.45 26.30
CA GLU A 24 5.41 14.91 26.17
C GLU A 24 3.94 15.34 25.96
N GLY A 25 3.02 14.40 25.79
CA GLY A 25 1.58 14.66 25.71
C GLY A 25 1.10 15.35 24.44
N LEU A 26 1.91 15.40 23.36
CA LEU A 26 1.48 16.01 22.11
C LEU A 26 0.34 15.21 21.47
N SER A 27 -0.55 15.94 20.78
CA SER A 27 -1.55 15.29 19.93
C SER A 27 -0.88 14.54 18.77
N TRP A 28 -1.52 13.48 18.28
CA TRP A 28 -1.00 12.73 17.13
C TRP A 28 -0.80 13.60 15.89
N GLY A 29 -1.72 14.55 15.66
CA GLY A 29 -1.64 15.47 14.52
C GLY A 29 -0.45 16.42 14.62
N GLU A 30 -0.19 16.96 15.81
CA GLU A 30 0.92 17.87 16.04
C GLU A 30 2.27 17.16 15.95
N ALA A 31 2.44 16.04 16.66
CA ALA A 31 3.67 15.25 16.61
C ALA A 31 3.96 14.74 15.19
N ALA A 32 2.93 14.28 14.45
CA ALA A 32 3.10 13.86 13.06
C ALA A 32 3.52 15.02 12.15
N ARG A 33 2.97 16.23 12.35
CA ARG A 33 3.36 17.41 11.57
C ARG A 33 4.81 17.80 11.84
N ARG A 34 5.24 17.84 13.11
CA ARG A 34 6.63 18.15 13.49
C ARG A 34 7.63 17.17 12.85
N LEU A 35 7.27 15.88 12.81
CA LEU A 35 8.09 14.83 12.24
C LEU A 35 7.91 14.64 10.72
N SER A 36 7.07 15.44 10.07
CA SER A 36 6.70 15.27 8.66
C SER A 36 6.23 13.84 8.32
N LEU A 37 5.41 13.26 9.20
CA LEU A 37 4.85 11.92 9.08
C LEU A 37 3.36 11.96 8.75
N PRO A 38 2.82 10.94 8.06
CA PRO A 38 1.39 10.71 8.04
C PRO A 38 0.88 10.44 9.46
N THR A 39 -0.20 11.12 9.86
CA THR A 39 -0.80 10.95 11.19
C THR A 39 -1.21 9.50 11.48
N SER A 40 -1.68 8.79 10.45
CA SER A 40 -2.03 7.37 10.54
C SER A 40 -0.82 6.48 10.87
N THR A 41 0.35 6.79 10.33
CA THR A 41 1.60 6.08 10.65
C THR A 41 1.95 6.23 12.12
N LEU A 42 1.94 7.47 12.63
CA LEU A 42 2.23 7.74 14.04
C LEU A 42 1.19 7.09 14.96
N ALA A 43 -0.10 7.19 14.62
CA ALA A 43 -1.17 6.53 15.36
C ALA A 43 -0.97 5.01 15.47
N ASN A 44 -0.55 4.36 14.38
CA ASN A 44 -0.25 2.93 14.36
C ASN A 44 0.94 2.59 15.27
N TRP A 45 1.98 3.42 15.31
CA TRP A 45 3.13 3.21 16.20
C TRP A 45 2.76 3.38 17.66
N VAL A 46 1.98 4.41 18.01
CA VAL A 46 1.50 4.62 19.38
C VAL A 46 0.63 3.44 19.83
N LYS A 47 -0.26 2.93 18.96
CA LYS A 47 -1.04 1.71 19.24
C LYS A 47 -0.14 0.49 19.44
N ALA A 48 0.87 0.31 18.60
CA ALA A 48 1.84 -0.78 18.72
C ALA A 48 2.66 -0.67 20.02
N ALA A 49 3.04 0.53 20.42
CA ALA A 49 3.76 0.80 21.66
C ALA A 49 2.92 0.49 22.90
N LYS A 50 1.65 0.93 22.92
CA LYS A 50 0.70 0.57 23.98
C LYS A 50 0.46 -0.93 24.11
N ALA A 51 0.59 -1.67 23.00
CA ALA A 51 0.50 -3.12 22.98
C ALA A 51 1.84 -3.84 23.26
N GLY A 52 2.93 -3.13 23.57
CA GLY A 52 4.25 -3.72 23.78
C GLY A 52 4.94 -4.25 22.52
N ARG A 53 4.39 -3.96 21.33
CA ARG A 53 4.82 -4.52 20.03
C ARG A 53 5.53 -3.50 19.12
N LEU A 54 5.97 -2.36 19.65
CA LEU A 54 6.64 -1.34 18.82
C LEU A 54 7.91 -1.87 18.12
N GLY A 55 8.64 -2.78 18.79
CA GLY A 55 9.83 -3.42 18.24
C GLY A 55 9.56 -4.38 17.07
N GLU A 56 8.31 -4.85 16.92
CA GLU A 56 7.91 -5.74 15.82
C GLU A 56 7.56 -4.96 14.54
N VAL A 57 7.25 -3.66 14.69
CA VAL A 57 6.95 -2.79 13.54
C VAL A 57 8.15 -2.82 12.58
N GLY A 58 7.90 -3.09 11.31
CA GLY A 58 8.97 -3.12 10.30
C GLY A 58 10.04 -4.20 10.47
N LYS A 59 9.92 -5.13 11.44
CA LYS A 59 10.90 -6.22 11.64
C LYS A 59 10.98 -7.15 10.43
N ASN A 60 9.86 -7.34 9.74
CA ASN A 60 9.77 -8.13 8.52
C ASN A 60 10.07 -7.30 7.26
N TYR A 61 10.44 -6.03 7.41
CA TYR A 61 10.82 -5.20 6.29
C TYR A 61 12.25 -5.53 5.89
N ARG A 62 12.39 -6.21 4.76
CA ARG A 62 13.65 -6.35 4.05
C ARG A 62 13.49 -5.80 2.63
N PRO A 63 14.57 -5.34 1.99
CA PRO A 63 14.57 -5.17 0.55
C PRO A 63 14.06 -6.45 -0.12
N LEU A 64 13.22 -6.28 -1.13
CA LEU A 64 12.85 -7.40 -2.00
C LEU A 64 14.13 -7.93 -2.65
N THR A 65 14.23 -9.25 -2.78
CA THR A 65 15.30 -9.83 -3.61
C THR A 65 15.01 -9.50 -5.08
N GLU A 66 16.03 -9.59 -5.92
CA GLU A 66 15.88 -9.40 -7.37
C GLU A 66 14.78 -10.31 -7.94
N ILE A 67 14.78 -11.59 -7.56
CA ILE A 67 13.75 -12.57 -7.94
C ILE A 67 12.36 -12.12 -7.50
N GLU A 68 12.19 -11.56 -6.30
CA GLU A 68 10.89 -11.08 -5.84
C GLU A 68 10.43 -9.83 -6.57
N MET A 69 11.36 -8.95 -6.94
CA MET A 69 11.07 -7.78 -7.77
C MET A 69 10.62 -8.21 -9.17
N GLU A 70 11.33 -9.14 -9.80
CA GLU A 70 10.96 -9.71 -11.10
C GLU A 70 9.61 -10.43 -11.05
N LEU A 71 9.36 -11.21 -9.99
CA LEU A 71 8.08 -11.87 -9.78
C LEU A 71 6.94 -10.85 -9.62
N ALA A 72 7.17 -9.77 -8.87
CA ALA A 72 6.18 -8.71 -8.69
C ALA A 72 5.89 -7.99 -10.02
N ARG A 73 6.92 -7.70 -10.81
CA ARG A 73 6.80 -7.11 -12.14
C ARG A 73 6.01 -8.03 -13.08
N THR A 74 6.39 -9.30 -13.16
CA THR A 74 5.73 -10.30 -14.01
C THR A 74 4.27 -10.48 -13.62
N LYS A 75 3.94 -10.53 -12.32
CA LYS A 75 2.55 -10.62 -11.86
C LYS A 75 1.73 -9.38 -12.24
N LYS A 76 2.34 -8.20 -12.23
CA LYS A 76 1.69 -6.96 -12.65
C LYS A 76 1.40 -6.99 -14.16
N GLU A 77 2.40 -7.30 -14.98
CA GLU A 77 2.24 -7.40 -16.44
C GLU A 77 1.20 -8.47 -16.81
N LEU A 78 1.21 -9.62 -16.12
CA LEU A 78 0.20 -10.66 -16.31
C LEU A 78 -1.21 -10.19 -15.97
N ALA A 79 -1.38 -9.39 -14.92
CA ALA A 79 -2.69 -8.84 -14.55
C ALA A 79 -3.19 -7.84 -15.60
N GLU A 80 -2.31 -6.98 -16.12
CA GLU A 80 -2.61 -6.01 -17.17
C GLU A 80 -3.04 -6.73 -18.47
N VAL A 81 -2.23 -7.68 -18.95
CA VAL A 81 -2.55 -8.47 -20.15
C VAL A 81 -3.85 -9.26 -19.99
N LYS A 82 -4.11 -9.84 -18.82
CA LYS A 82 -5.39 -10.54 -18.55
C LYS A 82 -6.57 -9.58 -18.64
N MET A 83 -6.44 -8.38 -18.08
CA MET A 83 -7.49 -7.36 -18.11
C MET A 83 -7.76 -6.92 -19.56
N GLU A 84 -6.73 -6.62 -20.34
CA GLU A 84 -6.86 -6.26 -21.77
C GLU A 84 -7.57 -7.36 -22.56
N ARG A 85 -7.12 -8.61 -22.38
CA ARG A 85 -7.71 -9.79 -23.01
C ARG A 85 -9.18 -9.97 -22.63
N ASP A 86 -9.54 -9.71 -21.38
CA ASP A 86 -10.92 -9.82 -20.91
C ASP A 86 -11.80 -8.69 -21.46
N ILE A 87 -11.26 -7.48 -21.62
CA ILE A 87 -11.94 -6.35 -22.28
C ILE A 87 -12.23 -6.69 -23.75
N LEU A 88 -11.23 -7.21 -24.48
CA LEU A 88 -11.39 -7.59 -25.89
C LEU A 88 -12.45 -8.70 -26.07
N LYS A 89 -12.46 -9.70 -25.18
CA LYS A 89 -13.49 -10.74 -25.18
C LYS A 89 -14.89 -10.17 -24.97
N LYS A 90 -15.06 -9.25 -24.02
CA LYS A 90 -16.35 -8.58 -23.77
C LYS A 90 -16.79 -7.76 -24.98
N ALA A 91 -15.87 -7.04 -25.63
CA ALA A 91 -16.16 -6.28 -26.84
C ALA A 91 -16.60 -7.22 -27.98
N ALA A 92 -15.86 -8.30 -28.24
CA ALA A 92 -16.21 -9.28 -29.26
C ALA A 92 -17.61 -9.91 -29.02
N ALA A 93 -17.92 -10.27 -27.77
CA ALA A 93 -19.22 -10.79 -27.40
C ALA A 93 -20.35 -9.76 -27.60
N TYR A 94 -20.10 -8.50 -27.27
CA TYR A 94 -21.04 -7.40 -27.52
C TYR A 94 -21.35 -7.27 -29.03
N PHE A 95 -20.33 -7.17 -29.87
CA PHE A 95 -20.51 -7.04 -31.32
C PHE A 95 -21.20 -8.26 -31.93
N ALA A 96 -20.83 -9.48 -31.53
CA ALA A 96 -21.49 -10.70 -32.01
C ALA A 96 -22.99 -10.71 -31.68
N ARG A 97 -23.37 -10.22 -30.48
CA ARG A 97 -24.78 -10.12 -30.08
C ARG A 97 -25.55 -9.09 -30.90
N GLU A 98 -24.97 -7.92 -31.17
CA GLU A 98 -25.62 -6.88 -32.00
C GLU A 98 -25.88 -7.37 -33.43
N SER A 99 -24.92 -8.08 -34.03
CA SER A 99 -25.06 -8.62 -35.41
C SER A 99 -26.21 -9.63 -35.59
N LEU A 100 -26.60 -10.35 -34.53
CA LEU A 100 -27.70 -11.33 -34.59
C LEU A 100 -29.10 -10.71 -34.61
N HIS A 101 -29.25 -9.47 -34.15
CA HIS A 101 -30.55 -8.80 -34.11
C HIS A 101 -30.95 -8.21 -35.48
N GLY A 102 -29.98 -7.94 -36.36
CA GLY A 102 -30.20 -7.42 -37.72
C GLY A 102 -30.53 -8.47 -38.79
N THR A 103 -30.38 -9.76 -38.48
CA THR A 103 -30.59 -10.88 -39.43
C THR A 103 -31.96 -11.58 -39.29
N ARG A 104 -32.81 -11.13 -38.35
CA ARG A 104 -34.23 -11.53 -38.29
C ARG A 104 -35.06 -10.54 -39.12
N ARG A 105 -35.08 -10.71 -40.43
CA ARG A 105 -36.05 -10.08 -41.31
C ARG A 105 -36.56 -11.10 -42.31
#